data_AF-A0A2E4CCE8-F1
#
_entry.id   AF-A0A2E4CCE8-F1
#
_cell.length_a   1.000
_cell.length_b   1.000
_cell.length_c   1.000
_cell.angle_alpha   90.00
_cell.angle_beta   90.00
_cell.angle_gamma   90.00
#
_symmetry.space_group_name_H-M   'P 1'
#
loop_
_entity.id
_entity.type
_entity.pdbx_description
1 polymer ?
#
loop_
_entity_poly.entity_id
_entity_poly.type
_entity_poly.pdbx_seq_one_letter_code
_entity_poly.pdbx_strand_id
1 'polypeptide(L)'
;MRTFIRSAQTNHLVHCLPLVTVLLAAIFQVSPVFQASPVLAVESDSTPTRPNILWISCEDISAHLGCYGDPHAITPNLDLMAAEGVRYSNAFTAAGVCAPCRSTIITGMYQNSIGT
;
A
#
# COMPACT_ATOMS: atom_id res chain seq x y z
N MET A 1 -1.51 21.19 76.61
CA MET A 1 -2.98 21.26 76.81
C MET A 1 -3.56 22.17 75.73
N ARG A 2 -4.65 21.77 75.05
CA ARG A 2 -5.68 22.55 74.31
C ARG A 2 -5.44 24.06 74.04
N THR A 3 -5.73 24.71 72.91
CA THR A 3 -6.14 24.36 71.51
C THR A 3 -6.06 25.66 70.65
N PHE A 4 -5.71 25.60 69.35
CA PHE A 4 -5.89 26.68 68.33
C PHE A 4 -5.01 27.97 68.53
N ILE A 5 -4.95 29.02 67.67
CA ILE A 5 -5.96 29.72 66.82
C ILE A 5 -5.40 30.36 65.51
N ARG A 6 -6.24 31.09 64.74
CA ARG A 6 -5.95 31.79 63.46
C ARG A 6 -5.30 33.19 63.61
N SER A 7 -4.37 33.51 62.70
CA SER A 7 -4.25 34.78 61.91
C SER A 7 -3.21 34.52 60.80
N ALA A 8 -3.52 34.48 59.51
CA ALA A 8 -3.75 35.59 58.57
C ALA A 8 -2.51 36.49 58.33
N GLN A 9 -2.29 36.87 57.06
CA GLN A 9 -1.14 37.61 56.45
C GLN A 9 0.05 36.75 55.98
N THR A 10 0.70 36.99 54.83
CA THR A 10 0.40 37.85 53.65
C THR A 10 1.15 37.32 52.41
N ASN A 11 0.71 37.70 51.21
CA ASN A 11 1.39 37.39 49.95
C ASN A 11 2.81 38.01 49.89
N HIS A 12 3.80 37.26 49.42
CA HIS A 12 4.86 37.70 48.48
C HIS A 12 5.52 36.43 47.90
N LEU A 13 5.17 36.06 46.67
CA LEU A 13 5.89 36.37 45.42
C LEU A 13 7.04 35.39 45.07
N VAL A 14 6.80 34.68 43.95
CA VAL A 14 7.70 34.19 42.91
C VAL A 14 8.72 33.05 43.15
N HIS A 15 8.46 31.96 42.42
CA HIS A 15 9.39 31.21 41.55
C HIS A 15 10.85 30.99 41.98
N CYS A 16 11.18 29.73 42.31
CA CYS A 16 12.42 29.11 41.81
C CYS A 16 12.27 27.58 41.70
N LEU A 17 12.69 27.02 40.55
CA LEU A 17 12.75 25.57 40.24
C LEU A 17 13.88 24.88 41.04
N PRO A 18 14.03 23.52 41.02
CA PRO A 18 13.14 22.46 40.51
C PRO A 18 12.88 21.30 41.51
N LEU A 19 11.71 20.65 41.44
CA LEU A 19 11.34 19.49 42.28
C LEU A 19 11.40 18.16 41.49
N VAL A 20 12.53 17.85 40.84
CA VAL A 20 12.60 16.83 39.77
C VAL A 20 13.27 15.50 40.17
N THR A 21 13.90 15.38 41.34
CA THR A 21 15.01 14.41 41.50
C THR A 21 14.91 13.28 42.55
N VAL A 22 13.84 13.13 43.35
CA VAL A 22 13.91 12.25 44.57
C VAL A 22 12.68 11.37 44.87
N LEU A 23 12.11 10.66 43.88
CA LEU A 23 11.09 9.59 44.14
C LEU A 23 10.98 8.62 42.95
N LEU A 24 11.98 7.82 42.57
CA LEU A 24 12.72 6.79 43.31
C LEU A 24 11.86 5.62 43.85
N ALA A 25 11.99 4.47 43.18
CA ALA A 25 11.93 3.10 43.72
C ALA A 25 10.63 2.56 44.36
N ALA A 26 9.57 2.30 43.56
CA ALA A 26 8.38 1.58 44.06
C ALA A 26 7.68 0.59 43.08
N ILE A 27 8.18 0.33 41.87
CA ILE A 27 7.51 -0.56 40.89
C ILE A 27 8.50 -1.51 40.21
N PHE A 28 9.05 -2.47 40.97
CA PHE A 28 10.00 -3.48 40.46
C PHE A 28 9.63 -4.93 40.84
N GLN A 29 8.33 -5.24 40.97
CA GLN A 29 7.85 -6.58 41.36
C GLN A 29 6.49 -6.92 40.70
N VAL A 30 6.44 -7.16 39.39
CA VAL A 30 5.54 -8.18 38.79
C VAL A 30 6.21 -8.74 37.53
N SER A 31 6.67 -9.97 37.57
CA SER A 31 6.88 -10.78 36.37
C SER A 31 5.60 -11.55 36.05
N PRO A 32 5.12 -11.52 34.80
CA PRO A 32 4.37 -12.64 34.24
C PRO A 32 5.33 -13.47 33.38
N VAL A 33 5.38 -14.76 33.68
CA VAL A 33 5.91 -15.78 32.78
C VAL A 33 5.09 -15.71 31.49
N PHE A 34 5.66 -15.11 30.44
CA PHE A 34 5.06 -15.15 29.11
C PHE A 34 5.31 -16.54 28.51
N GLN A 35 4.45 -17.50 28.86
CA GLN A 35 4.41 -18.80 28.19
C GLN A 35 4.10 -18.56 26.72
N ALA A 36 5.12 -18.66 25.86
CA ALA A 36 4.93 -18.85 24.45
C ALA A 36 4.28 -20.22 24.24
N SER A 37 2.95 -20.26 24.15
CA SER A 37 2.24 -21.43 23.64
C SER A 37 2.81 -21.78 22.27
N PRO A 38 3.06 -23.07 21.96
CA PRO A 38 3.49 -23.45 20.63
C PRO A 38 2.36 -23.13 19.65
N VAL A 39 2.53 -22.05 18.89
CA VAL A 39 1.73 -21.81 17.70
C VAL A 39 2.01 -22.99 16.78
N LEU A 40 1.00 -23.85 16.60
CA LEU A 40 1.03 -24.90 15.59
C LEU A 40 1.36 -24.23 14.26
N ALA A 41 2.58 -24.47 13.77
CA ALA A 41 2.98 -24.04 12.46
C ALA A 41 2.05 -24.75 11.46
N VAL A 42 1.14 -23.97 10.87
CA VAL A 42 0.42 -24.42 9.69
C VAL A 42 1.47 -24.51 8.59
N GLU A 43 1.89 -25.73 8.27
CA GLU A 43 2.61 -26.01 7.04
C GLU A 43 1.66 -25.69 5.89
N SER A 44 1.73 -24.45 5.41
CA SER A 44 1.15 -24.11 4.12
C SER A 44 1.93 -24.91 3.07
N ASP A 45 1.20 -25.70 2.27
CA ASP A 45 1.72 -26.24 1.03
C ASP A 45 2.06 -25.04 0.13
N SER A 46 3.31 -24.59 0.25
CA SER A 46 3.81 -23.35 -0.33
C SER A 46 4.27 -23.54 -1.77
N THR A 47 3.77 -24.57 -2.44
CA THR A 47 3.87 -24.71 -3.89
C THR A 47 3.22 -23.48 -4.52
N PRO A 48 3.99 -22.53 -5.09
CA PRO A 48 3.43 -21.26 -5.52
C PRO A 48 2.49 -21.51 -6.70
N THR A 49 1.21 -21.23 -6.50
CA THR A 49 0.17 -21.43 -7.53
C THR A 49 0.57 -20.67 -8.78
N ARG A 50 0.91 -21.40 -9.84
CA ARG A 50 1.30 -20.80 -11.12
C ARG A 50 0.07 -20.07 -11.70
N PRO A 51 0.13 -18.75 -11.92
CA PRO A 51 -1.00 -18.04 -12.50
C PRO A 51 -1.20 -18.47 -13.96
N ASN A 52 -2.45 -18.55 -14.39
CA ASN A 52 -2.77 -18.63 -15.80
C ASN A 52 -2.63 -17.24 -16.42
N ILE A 53 -2.00 -17.15 -17.60
CA ILE A 53 -1.86 -15.90 -18.34
C ILE A 53 -2.83 -15.94 -19.53
N LEU A 54 -3.82 -15.05 -19.50
CA LEU A 54 -4.73 -14.83 -20.62
C LEU A 54 -4.29 -13.55 -21.36
N TRP A 55 -3.81 -13.71 -22.60
CA TRP A 55 -3.48 -12.58 -23.47
C TRP A 55 -4.59 -12.38 -24.49
N ILE A 56 -5.26 -11.23 -24.42
CA ILE A 56 -6.27 -10.76 -25.37
C ILE A 56 -5.61 -9.71 -26.27
N SER A 57 -5.73 -9.86 -27.59
CA SER A 57 -5.33 -8.84 -28.57
C SER A 57 -6.55 -8.35 -29.32
N CYS A 58 -6.61 -7.05 -29.59
CA CYS A 58 -7.57 -6.42 -30.48
C CYS A 58 -6.80 -5.77 -31.62
N GLU A 59 -7.06 -6.19 -32.85
CA GLU A 59 -6.45 -5.59 -34.04
C GLU A 59 -7.21 -4.31 -34.43
N ASP A 60 -6.51 -3.36 -35.07
CA ASP A 60 -7.04 -2.12 -35.63
C ASP A 60 -7.86 -1.23 -34.67
N ILE A 61 -7.57 -1.30 -33.36
CA ILE A 61 -8.20 -0.48 -32.32
C ILE A 61 -7.29 0.69 -31.89
N SER A 62 -7.91 1.83 -31.56
CA SER A 62 -7.26 2.99 -30.92
C SER A 62 -7.90 3.25 -29.55
N ALA A 63 -7.54 4.33 -28.84
CA ALA A 63 -8.07 4.65 -27.51
C ALA A 63 -9.57 5.10 -27.48
N HIS A 64 -10.38 4.65 -28.45
CA HIS A 64 -11.82 4.86 -28.56
C HIS A 64 -12.60 3.91 -27.63
N LEU A 65 -12.38 4.06 -26.32
CA LEU A 65 -12.92 3.21 -25.27
C LEU A 65 -13.43 4.08 -24.12
N GLY A 66 -14.49 3.64 -23.43
CA GLY A 66 -15.11 4.38 -22.33
C GLY A 66 -14.12 4.71 -21.20
N CYS A 67 -13.31 3.73 -20.80
CA CYS A 67 -12.25 3.92 -19.81
C CYS A 67 -11.15 4.91 -20.24
N TYR A 68 -10.94 5.15 -21.54
CA TYR A 68 -10.03 6.17 -22.05
C TYR A 68 -10.69 7.56 -22.21
N GLY A 69 -11.99 7.67 -21.93
CA GLY A 69 -12.73 8.93 -21.94
C GLY A 69 -13.50 9.21 -23.24
N ASP A 70 -13.66 8.23 -24.12
CA ASP A 70 -14.50 8.38 -25.30
C ASP A 70 -15.99 8.42 -24.89
N PRO A 71 -16.73 9.52 -25.16
CA PRO A 71 -18.11 9.69 -24.69
C PRO A 71 -19.14 8.88 -25.51
N HIS A 72 -18.72 8.20 -26.58
CA HIS A 72 -19.59 7.42 -27.45
C HIS A 72 -19.29 5.91 -27.39
N ALA A 73 -18.17 5.50 -26.80
CA ALA A 73 -17.81 4.10 -26.64
C ALA A 73 -18.66 3.41 -25.55
N ILE A 74 -19.31 2.29 -25.91
CA ILE A 74 -20.08 1.44 -24.99
C ILE A 74 -19.27 0.17 -24.75
N THR A 75 -18.35 0.20 -23.77
CA THR A 75 -17.33 -0.85 -23.57
C THR A 75 -17.29 -1.44 -22.14
N PRO A 76 -18.45 -1.73 -21.50
CA PRO A 76 -18.53 -1.97 -20.05
C PRO A 76 -17.61 -3.08 -19.53
N ASN A 77 -17.36 -4.13 -20.31
CA ASN A 77 -16.46 -5.22 -19.93
C ASN A 77 -14.97 -4.82 -19.93
N LEU A 78 -14.56 -3.98 -20.88
CA LEU A 78 -13.20 -3.43 -20.93
C LEU A 78 -13.03 -2.32 -19.88
N ASP A 79 -14.09 -1.58 -19.60
CA ASP A 79 -14.09 -0.52 -18.60
C ASP A 79 -14.00 -1.10 -17.18
N LEU A 80 -14.69 -2.22 -16.92
CA LEU A 80 -14.53 -2.99 -15.69
C LEU A 80 -13.10 -3.57 -15.56
N MET A 81 -12.58 -4.20 -16.62
CA MET A 81 -11.21 -4.73 -16.65
C MET A 81 -10.15 -3.64 -16.38
N ALA A 82 -10.39 -2.42 -16.88
CA ALA A 82 -9.52 -1.26 -16.62
C ALA A 82 -9.66 -0.69 -15.20
N ALA A 83 -10.78 -0.92 -14.52
CA ALA A 83 -11.01 -0.50 -13.14
C ALA A 83 -10.47 -1.51 -12.11
N GLU A 84 -10.49 -2.81 -12.43
CA GLU A 84 -9.94 -3.89 -11.59
C GLU A 84 -8.43 -4.11 -11.82
N GLY A 85 -7.88 -3.63 -12.95
CA GLY A 85 -6.50 -3.83 -13.36
C GLY A 85 -5.65 -2.55 -13.42
N VAL A 86 -4.55 -2.62 -14.18
CA VAL A 86 -3.67 -1.47 -14.46
C VAL A 86 -3.84 -1.06 -15.92
N ARG A 87 -4.23 0.20 -16.15
CA ARG A 87 -4.38 0.78 -17.49
C ARG A 87 -3.23 1.73 -17.82
N TYR A 88 -2.60 1.51 -18.98
CA TYR A 88 -1.52 2.36 -19.49
C TYR A 88 -2.09 3.47 -20.40
N SER A 89 -2.02 4.73 -19.97
CA SER A 89 -2.48 5.88 -20.77
C SER A 89 -1.57 6.22 -21.95
N ASN A 90 -0.34 5.71 -21.96
CA ASN A 90 0.70 6.01 -22.94
C ASN A 90 1.35 4.71 -23.43
N ALA A 91 0.58 3.87 -24.13
CA ALA A 91 1.05 2.66 -24.79
C ALA A 91 1.03 2.86 -26.31
N PHE A 92 2.12 2.50 -26.99
CA PHE A 92 2.31 2.73 -28.42
C PHE A 92 2.70 1.43 -29.13
N THR A 93 2.21 1.22 -30.35
CA THR A 93 2.72 0.16 -31.21
C THR A 93 4.13 0.50 -31.71
N ALA A 94 4.98 -0.52 -31.87
CA ALA A 94 6.28 -0.38 -32.50
C ALA A 94 6.17 -0.15 -34.03
N ALA A 95 5.05 -0.56 -34.65
CA ALA A 95 4.77 -0.37 -36.07
C ALA A 95 3.26 -0.23 -36.35
N GLY A 96 2.88 0.70 -37.22
CA GLY A 96 1.48 0.92 -37.64
C GLY A 96 0.95 -0.11 -38.65
N VAL A 97 1.43 -1.37 -38.61
CA VAL A 97 1.03 -2.44 -39.51
C VAL A 97 0.90 -3.74 -38.71
N CYS A 98 -0.16 -4.51 -38.95
CA CYS A 98 -0.58 -5.62 -38.09
C CYS A 98 0.49 -6.71 -37.96
N ALA A 99 1.17 -7.08 -39.05
CA ALA A 99 2.22 -8.11 -39.04
C ALA A 99 3.43 -7.76 -38.15
N PRO A 100 4.18 -6.65 -38.38
CA PRO A 100 5.30 -6.28 -37.52
C PRO A 100 4.89 -5.95 -36.08
N CYS A 101 3.69 -5.39 -35.86
CA CYS A 101 3.14 -5.17 -34.52
C CYS A 101 3.05 -6.49 -33.74
N ARG A 102 2.35 -7.49 -34.28
CA ARG A 102 2.22 -8.81 -33.64
C ARG A 102 3.57 -9.51 -33.46
N SER A 103 4.44 -9.46 -34.48
CA SER A 103 5.79 -10.03 -34.38
C SER A 103 6.57 -9.40 -33.23
N THR A 104 6.48 -8.09 -33.03
CA THR A 104 7.15 -7.39 -31.93
C THR A 104 6.62 -7.84 -30.56
N ILE A 105 5.30 -7.94 -30.38
CA ILE A 105 4.74 -8.33 -29.07
C ILE A 105 5.02 -9.82 -28.77
N ILE A 106 4.96 -10.71 -29.77
CA ILE A 106 5.22 -12.15 -29.60
C ILE A 106 6.70 -12.43 -29.29
N THR A 107 7.63 -11.71 -29.94
CA THR A 107 9.08 -11.98 -29.81
C THR A 107 9.80 -11.10 -28.79
N GLY A 108 9.21 -9.98 -28.38
CA GLY A 108 9.87 -8.94 -27.58
C GLY A 108 10.93 -8.13 -28.36
N MET A 109 11.00 -8.27 -29.69
CA MET A 109 12.02 -7.65 -30.55
C MET A 109 11.41 -6.58 -31.44
N TYR A 110 12.07 -5.43 -31.61
CA TYR A 110 11.66 -4.44 -32.59
C TYR A 110 11.65 -5.00 -34.02
N GLN A 111 10.68 -4.59 -34.82
CA GLN A 111 10.47 -5.05 -36.20
C GLN A 111 11.72 -4.91 -37.09
N ASN A 112 12.53 -3.86 -36.88
CA ASN A 112 13.79 -3.62 -37.59
C ASN A 112 14.89 -4.66 -37.27
N SER A 113 14.76 -5.40 -36.17
CA SER A 113 15.72 -6.40 -35.70
C SER A 113 15.38 -7.80 -36.21
N ILE A 114 14.13 -8.02 -36.65
CA ILE A 114 13.61 -9.32 -37.13
C ILE A 114 13.19 -9.31 -38.61
N GLY A 115 13.17 -8.14 -39.27
CA GLY A 115 12.93 -8.02 -40.71
C GLY A 115 11.46 -8.16 -41.14
N THR A 116 10.53 -7.72 -40.28
CA THR A 116 9.07 -7.77 -40.49
C THR A 116 8.45 -6.39 -40.66
#